data_AF-A0A841HL88-F1
#
_entry.id   AF-A0A841HL88-F1
#
_cell.length_a   1.000
_cell.length_b   1.000
_cell.length_c   1.000
_cell.angle_alpha   90.00
_cell.angle_beta   90.00
_cell.angle_gamma   90.00
#
_symmetry.space_group_name_H-M   'P 1'
#
loop_
_entity.id
_entity.type
_entity.pdbx_description
1 polymer ?
#
loop_
_entity_poly.entity_id
_entity_poly.type
_entity_poly.pdbx_seq_one_letter_code
_entity_poly.pdbx_strand_id
1 'polypeptide(L)'
;MKLWKRITAVAVLCSLGAALGSAVAATPAGWFVAGNAPKDYEFGTDPSARPDGGKAAYIKSVVGDSSGFGTLMQNVSPESYAGSRVRLSAVMRTKDANRAQMWLRVDGADRKVMGFDNMDSRPVTGTTQWRRYEIVVDVPAAAKNIAFGFFLFGTGTVWADDFALEVVDRTVPLTTSGPPEVALPKSPVNSSFED
;
A
#
# COMPACT_ATOMS: atom_id res chain seq x y z
N MET A 1 -28.42 -60.09 -47.25
CA MET A 1 -27.67 -58.92 -47.73
C MET A 1 -27.81 -57.77 -46.73
N LYS A 2 -26.69 -57.42 -46.10
CA LYS A 2 -26.30 -56.16 -45.44
C LYS A 2 -27.26 -55.46 -44.46
N LEU A 3 -26.95 -55.69 -43.20
CA LEU A 3 -27.22 -54.90 -41.99
C LEU A 3 -26.61 -53.48 -42.13
N TRP A 4 -27.34 -52.41 -41.77
CA TRP A 4 -26.70 -51.22 -41.20
C TRP A 4 -27.65 -50.45 -40.27
N LYS A 5 -27.30 -50.45 -38.98
CA LYS A 5 -27.80 -49.56 -37.93
C LYS A 5 -27.44 -48.11 -38.25
N ARG A 6 -28.41 -47.21 -38.29
CA ARG A 6 -28.15 -45.75 -38.23
C ARG A 6 -28.03 -45.35 -36.77
N ILE A 7 -26.80 -45.07 -36.34
CA ILE A 7 -26.51 -44.44 -35.05
C ILE A 7 -26.57 -42.93 -35.29
N THR A 8 -27.50 -42.25 -34.63
CA THR A 8 -27.56 -40.79 -34.60
C THR A 8 -26.49 -40.32 -33.62
N ALA A 9 -25.38 -39.77 -34.12
CA ALA A 9 -24.37 -39.14 -33.29
C ALA A 9 -24.89 -37.77 -32.82
N VAL A 10 -25.14 -37.63 -31.52
CA VAL A 10 -25.32 -36.32 -30.88
C VAL A 10 -23.94 -35.69 -30.76
N ALA A 11 -23.69 -34.65 -31.54
CA ALA A 11 -22.49 -33.83 -31.39
C ALA A 11 -22.64 -32.97 -30.13
N VAL A 12 -21.97 -33.38 -29.05
CA VAL A 12 -21.75 -32.51 -27.89
C VAL A 12 -20.67 -31.50 -28.28
N LEU A 13 -21.09 -30.28 -28.64
CA LEU A 13 -20.18 -29.14 -28.68
C LEU A 13 -19.76 -28.84 -27.24
N CYS A 14 -18.60 -29.38 -26.85
CA CYS A 14 -17.91 -28.97 -25.65
C CYS A 14 -17.27 -27.61 -25.94
N SER A 15 -18.00 -26.54 -25.66
CA SER A 15 -17.43 -25.19 -25.63
C SER A 15 -16.37 -25.16 -24.54
N LEU A 16 -15.09 -25.21 -24.92
CA LEU A 16 -13.99 -24.81 -24.03
C LEU A 16 -14.18 -23.32 -23.75
N GLY A 17 -14.93 -23.02 -22.70
CA GLY A 17 -14.77 -21.76 -22.00
C GLY A 17 -13.34 -21.77 -21.46
N ALA A 18 -12.44 -21.03 -22.12
CA ALA A 18 -11.17 -20.69 -21.52
C ALA A 18 -11.52 -19.85 -20.28
N ALA A 19 -11.59 -20.49 -19.12
CA ALA A 19 -11.44 -19.79 -17.86
C ALA A 19 -10.06 -19.15 -17.95
N LEU A 20 -10.02 -17.85 -18.24
CA LEU A 20 -8.86 -17.02 -17.99
C LEU A 20 -8.63 -17.11 -16.48
N GLY A 21 -7.86 -18.11 -16.06
CA GLY A 21 -7.28 -18.10 -14.74
C GLY A 21 -6.53 -16.80 -14.64
N SER A 22 -6.95 -15.92 -13.72
CA SER A 22 -6.18 -14.72 -13.40
C SER A 22 -4.78 -15.18 -13.06
N ALA A 23 -3.86 -15.02 -14.00
CA ALA A 23 -2.44 -15.09 -13.69
C ALA A 23 -2.24 -13.99 -12.66
N VAL A 24 -2.06 -14.37 -11.39
CA VAL A 24 -1.63 -13.45 -10.35
C VAL A 24 -0.38 -12.79 -10.89
N ALA A 25 -0.50 -11.53 -11.31
CA ALA A 25 0.62 -10.83 -11.90
C ALA A 25 1.70 -10.76 -10.82
N ALA A 26 2.88 -11.29 -11.11
CA ALA A 26 3.95 -11.36 -10.12
C ALA A 26 4.20 -9.97 -9.50
N THR A 27 4.41 -9.94 -8.18
CA THR A 27 4.78 -8.69 -7.50
C THR A 27 6.08 -8.14 -8.09
N PRO A 28 6.29 -6.82 -8.09
CA PRO A 28 7.56 -6.25 -8.51
C PRO A 28 8.72 -6.85 -7.69
N ALA A 29 9.88 -7.03 -8.33
CA ALA A 29 11.06 -7.53 -7.63
C ALA A 29 11.42 -6.65 -6.44
N GLY A 30 11.75 -7.25 -5.29
CA GLY A 30 12.03 -6.54 -4.04
C GLY A 30 10.79 -6.14 -3.22
N TRP A 31 9.59 -6.28 -3.78
CA TRP A 31 8.33 -6.03 -3.10
C TRP A 31 7.65 -7.32 -2.67
N PHE A 32 7.06 -7.31 -1.48
CA PHE A 32 6.35 -8.44 -0.90
C PHE A 32 4.98 -8.05 -0.35
N VAL A 33 4.10 -9.05 -0.28
CA VAL A 33 2.73 -8.92 0.24
C VAL A 33 2.71 -9.08 1.76
N ALA A 34 1.97 -8.23 2.45
CA ALA A 34 1.64 -8.35 3.86
C ALA A 34 0.23 -7.79 4.15
N GLY A 35 -0.14 -7.69 5.42
CA GLY A 35 -1.41 -7.14 5.88
C GLY A 35 -2.13 -8.10 6.83
N ASN A 36 -3.26 -7.67 7.38
CA ASN A 36 -4.09 -8.52 8.27
C ASN A 36 -5.17 -9.31 7.49
N ALA A 37 -5.41 -8.98 6.23
CA ALA A 37 -6.33 -9.71 5.36
C ALA A 37 -5.82 -9.85 3.91
N PRO A 38 -4.55 -10.21 3.66
CA PRO A 38 -3.98 -10.22 2.30
C PRO A 38 -4.73 -11.15 1.33
N LYS A 39 -5.36 -12.21 1.83
CA LYS A 39 -6.18 -13.14 1.02
C LYS A 39 -7.42 -12.49 0.37
N ASP A 40 -7.84 -11.32 0.86
CA ASP A 40 -9.01 -10.59 0.35
C ASP A 40 -8.64 -9.71 -0.87
N TYR A 41 -7.37 -9.75 -1.29
CA TYR A 41 -6.82 -8.89 -2.32
C TYR A 41 -6.02 -9.68 -3.37
N GLU A 42 -6.11 -9.22 -4.61
CA GLU A 42 -5.21 -9.53 -5.69
C GLU A 42 -4.10 -8.47 -5.73
N PHE A 43 -2.86 -8.93 -5.89
CA PHE A 43 -1.67 -8.08 -6.01
C PHE A 43 -1.01 -8.35 -7.34
N GLY A 44 -0.38 -7.31 -7.89
CA GLY A 44 0.50 -7.53 -9.01
C GLY A 44 0.90 -6.25 -9.70
N THR A 45 1.13 -6.37 -10.99
CA THR A 45 1.52 -5.25 -11.83
C THR A 45 0.68 -5.16 -13.09
N ASP A 46 0.35 -3.94 -13.47
CA ASP A 46 -0.48 -3.62 -14.63
C ASP A 46 0.37 -2.82 -15.62
N PRO A 47 0.76 -3.42 -16.76
CA PRO A 47 1.59 -2.77 -17.77
C PRO A 47 0.84 -1.69 -18.57
N SER A 48 -0.47 -1.53 -18.35
CA SER A 48 -1.32 -0.57 -19.06
C SER A 48 -1.91 0.51 -18.14
N ALA A 49 -1.52 0.54 -16.87
CA ALA A 49 -2.12 1.42 -15.87
C ALA A 49 -1.83 2.91 -16.11
N ARG A 50 -0.68 3.21 -16.72
CA ARG A 50 -0.23 4.59 -16.93
C ARG A 50 -0.61 5.09 -18.33
N PRO A 51 -1.08 6.34 -18.46
CA PRO A 51 -1.41 6.93 -19.77
C PRO A 51 -0.21 7.03 -20.74
N ASP A 52 1.01 7.06 -20.20
CA ASP A 52 2.28 7.15 -20.95
C ASP A 52 2.85 5.78 -21.35
N GLY A 53 2.14 4.68 -21.07
CA GLY A 53 2.59 3.32 -21.34
C GLY A 53 3.48 2.72 -20.24
N GLY A 54 3.63 3.40 -19.10
CA GLY A 54 4.28 2.87 -17.91
C GLY A 54 3.49 1.76 -17.18
N LYS A 55 4.24 0.94 -16.42
CA LYS A 55 3.73 -0.17 -15.61
C LYS A 55 3.58 0.28 -14.15
N ALA A 56 2.44 -0.02 -13.52
CA ALA A 56 2.24 0.28 -12.09
C ALA A 56 1.99 -1.00 -11.28
N ALA A 57 2.33 -0.96 -9.99
CA ALA A 57 1.88 -1.99 -9.05
C ALA A 57 0.43 -1.72 -8.65
N TYR A 58 -0.33 -2.77 -8.33
CA TYR A 58 -1.71 -2.63 -7.86
C TYR A 58 -2.05 -3.54 -6.69
N ILE A 59 -3.07 -3.12 -5.94
CA ILE A 59 -3.79 -3.91 -4.95
C ILE A 59 -5.28 -3.76 -5.25
N LYS A 60 -5.96 -4.89 -5.47
CA LYS A 60 -7.38 -4.92 -5.85
C LYS A 60 -8.13 -5.84 -4.90
N SER A 61 -9.19 -5.34 -4.29
CA SER A 61 -10.09 -6.19 -3.50
C SER A 61 -10.80 -7.20 -4.41
N VAL A 62 -10.85 -8.46 -3.99
CA VAL A 62 -11.55 -9.55 -4.70
C VAL A 62 -12.83 -10.00 -3.97
N VAL A 63 -13.18 -9.31 -2.90
CA VAL A 63 -14.35 -9.56 -2.07
C VAL A 63 -15.28 -8.35 -2.08
N GLY A 64 -16.58 -8.57 -1.83
CA GLY A 64 -17.57 -7.49 -1.76
C GLY A 64 -17.50 -6.67 -0.48
N ASP A 65 -16.85 -7.19 0.57
CA ASP A 65 -16.63 -6.53 1.84
C ASP A 65 -15.36 -7.10 2.51
N SER A 66 -14.53 -6.23 3.07
CA SER A 66 -13.36 -6.62 3.87
C SER A 66 -13.19 -5.65 5.03
N SER A 67 -13.00 -6.20 6.22
CA SER A 67 -12.67 -5.44 7.43
C SER A 67 -11.17 -5.27 7.64
N GLY A 68 -10.35 -5.71 6.69
CA GLY A 68 -8.89 -5.70 6.77
C GLY A 68 -8.23 -4.92 5.66
N PHE A 69 -6.92 -5.12 5.52
CA PHE A 69 -6.12 -4.55 4.45
C PHE A 69 -5.10 -5.54 3.90
N GLY A 70 -4.74 -5.30 2.65
CA GLY A 70 -3.58 -5.86 1.97
C GLY A 70 -2.58 -4.75 1.65
N THR A 71 -1.29 -5.02 1.86
CA THR A 71 -0.20 -4.09 1.51
C THR A 71 0.83 -4.75 0.62
N LEU A 72 1.34 -3.96 -0.33
CA LEU A 72 2.55 -4.27 -1.07
C LEU A 72 3.66 -3.35 -0.53
N MET A 73 4.75 -3.94 -0.05
CA MET A 73 5.76 -3.22 0.70
C MET A 73 7.19 -3.72 0.46
N GLN A 74 8.15 -2.94 0.88
CA GLN A 74 9.57 -3.31 0.95
C GLN A 74 10.20 -2.79 2.24
N ASN A 75 11.38 -3.34 2.55
CA ASN A 75 12.23 -2.89 3.64
C ASN A 75 13.57 -2.44 3.07
N VAL A 76 14.15 -1.40 3.63
CA VAL A 76 15.49 -0.92 3.26
C VAL A 76 16.34 -0.69 4.50
N SER A 77 17.66 -0.87 4.33
CA SER A 77 18.64 -0.55 5.37
C SER A 77 18.59 0.96 5.67
N PRO A 78 18.64 1.37 6.95
CA PRO A 78 18.65 2.78 7.32
C PRO A 78 20.02 3.45 7.13
N GLU A 79 21.08 2.72 6.75
CA GLU A 79 22.47 3.23 6.73
C GLU A 79 22.63 4.59 6.02
N SER A 80 22.03 4.76 4.84
CA SER A 80 22.11 6.02 4.08
C SER A 80 21.18 7.12 4.59
N TYR A 81 20.33 6.82 5.58
CA TYR A 81 19.25 7.70 6.06
C TYR A 81 19.35 7.99 7.56
N ALA A 82 20.17 7.25 8.31
CA ALA A 82 20.27 7.37 9.75
C ALA A 82 20.69 8.78 10.17
N GLY A 83 19.91 9.40 11.08
CA GLY A 83 20.12 10.77 11.56
C GLY A 83 19.50 11.86 10.67
N SER A 84 18.89 11.50 9.55
CA SER A 84 18.31 12.44 8.58
C SER A 84 16.79 12.59 8.72
N ARG A 85 16.23 13.54 7.95
CA ARG A 85 14.80 13.59 7.64
C ARG A 85 14.60 13.05 6.24
N VAL A 86 13.63 12.16 6.07
CA VAL A 86 13.34 11.55 4.77
C VAL A 86 11.95 11.88 4.28
N ARG A 87 11.81 11.97 2.96
CA ARG A 87 10.54 12.04 2.25
C ARG A 87 10.37 10.76 1.45
N LEU A 88 9.29 10.04 1.70
CA LEU A 88 8.76 9.03 0.80
C LEU A 88 7.73 9.68 -0.11
N SER A 89 7.88 9.52 -1.42
CA SER A 89 6.90 9.97 -2.40
C SER A 89 6.53 8.86 -3.37
N ALA A 90 5.30 8.89 -3.87
CA ALA A 90 4.85 8.05 -4.98
C ALA A 90 3.69 8.72 -5.72
N VAL A 91 3.38 8.23 -6.92
CA VAL A 91 2.12 8.55 -7.59
C VAL A 91 1.11 7.43 -7.35
N MET A 92 -0.13 7.79 -7.01
CA MET A 92 -1.22 6.83 -6.81
C MET A 92 -2.44 7.21 -7.62
N ARG A 93 -3.20 6.19 -8.03
CA ARG A 93 -4.52 6.27 -8.65
C ARG A 93 -5.45 5.29 -7.94
N THR A 94 -6.73 5.62 -7.85
CA THR A 94 -7.72 4.73 -7.24
C THR A 94 -8.94 4.55 -8.14
N LYS A 95 -9.60 3.40 -7.98
CA LYS A 95 -10.92 3.12 -8.52
C LYS A 95 -11.78 2.55 -7.40
N ASP A 96 -12.86 3.25 -7.08
CA ASP A 96 -13.86 2.89 -6.08
C ASP A 96 -13.24 2.44 -4.73
N ALA A 97 -12.11 3.05 -4.36
CA ALA A 97 -11.37 2.67 -3.17
C ALA A 97 -12.10 3.12 -1.90
N ASN A 98 -12.29 2.20 -0.96
CA ASN A 98 -12.75 2.56 0.37
C ASN A 98 -11.70 3.45 1.06
N ARG A 99 -10.49 2.92 1.27
CA ARG A 99 -9.32 3.69 1.73
C ARG A 99 -8.03 3.13 1.13
N ALA A 100 -7.33 3.96 0.37
CA ALA A 100 -6.01 3.67 -0.16
C ALA A 100 -4.97 4.66 0.40
N GLN A 101 -3.83 4.15 0.84
CA GLN A 101 -2.86 4.93 1.62
C GLN A 101 -1.42 4.49 1.31
N MET A 102 -0.47 5.43 1.35
CA MET A 102 0.94 5.10 1.55
C MET A 102 1.24 5.01 3.04
N TRP A 103 2.34 4.34 3.37
CA TRP A 103 2.86 4.33 4.72
C TRP A 103 4.38 4.21 4.74
N LEU A 104 4.96 4.73 5.82
CA LEU A 104 6.38 4.69 6.14
C LEU A 104 6.54 4.46 7.64
N ARG A 105 7.39 3.51 8.01
CA ARG A 105 7.74 3.21 9.39
C ARG A 105 9.25 3.05 9.54
N VAL A 106 9.81 3.70 10.55
CA VAL A 106 11.20 3.54 10.97
C VAL A 106 11.20 2.73 12.26
N ASP A 107 11.87 1.60 12.27
CA ASP A 107 11.97 0.70 13.41
C ASP A 107 13.40 0.71 13.99
N GLY A 108 13.52 0.71 15.31
CA GLY A 108 14.77 0.53 16.05
C GLY A 108 14.99 -0.92 16.51
N ALA A 109 15.81 -1.11 17.54
CA ALA A 109 15.96 -2.40 18.22
C ALA A 109 14.60 -2.93 18.72
N ASP A 110 14.45 -4.25 18.76
CA ASP A 110 13.24 -4.96 19.19
C ASP A 110 11.95 -4.53 18.46
N ARG A 111 12.08 -4.00 17.23
CA ARG A 111 10.99 -3.46 16.41
C ARG A 111 10.27 -2.27 17.05
N LYS A 112 10.94 -1.54 17.94
CA LYS A 112 10.41 -0.29 18.50
C LYS A 112 10.18 0.71 17.36
N VAL A 113 8.95 1.19 17.20
CA VAL A 113 8.62 2.22 16.22
C VAL A 113 9.23 3.55 16.66
N MET A 114 10.01 4.16 15.77
CA MET A 114 10.75 5.41 15.99
C MET A 114 10.27 6.57 15.10
N GLY A 115 9.59 6.25 14.01
CA GLY A 115 8.95 7.20 13.11
C GLY A 115 7.84 6.50 12.34
N PHE A 116 6.68 7.12 12.17
CA PHE A 116 5.54 6.47 11.54
C PHE A 116 4.52 7.45 10.99
N ASP A 117 4.12 7.22 9.75
CA ASP A 117 2.95 7.83 9.15
C ASP A 117 2.38 6.88 8.10
N ASN A 118 1.07 6.73 8.09
CA ASN A 118 0.32 5.86 7.21
C ASN A 118 -0.81 6.59 6.48
N MET A 119 -0.79 7.93 6.43
CA MET A 119 -1.83 8.76 5.83
C MET A 119 -3.24 8.55 6.43
N ASP A 120 -3.36 8.08 7.69
CA ASP A 120 -4.67 7.76 8.29
C ASP A 120 -5.66 8.93 8.31
N SER A 121 -5.14 10.14 8.54
CA SER A 121 -5.90 11.40 8.53
C SER A 121 -6.19 11.94 7.12
N ARG A 122 -5.59 11.35 6.08
CA ARG A 122 -5.65 11.82 4.69
C ARG A 122 -5.70 10.67 3.67
N PRO A 123 -6.60 9.68 3.83
CA PRO A 123 -6.68 8.55 2.92
C PRO A 123 -7.14 9.00 1.53
N VAL A 124 -6.73 8.27 0.49
CA VAL A 124 -7.27 8.43 -0.86
C VAL A 124 -8.51 7.54 -0.99
N THR A 125 -9.64 8.14 -1.34
CA THR A 125 -10.94 7.45 -1.39
C THR A 125 -11.63 7.67 -2.74
N GLY A 126 -12.55 6.77 -3.09
CA GLY A 126 -13.32 6.82 -4.33
C GLY A 126 -12.48 6.51 -5.58
N THR A 127 -12.81 7.19 -6.67
CA THR A 127 -12.11 7.08 -7.96
C THR A 127 -11.34 8.38 -8.22
N THR A 128 -10.03 8.26 -8.40
CA THR A 128 -9.13 9.41 -8.59
C THR A 128 -8.26 9.23 -9.82
N GLN A 129 -7.79 10.35 -10.39
CA GLN A 129 -6.69 10.35 -11.35
C GLN A 129 -5.34 10.20 -10.63
N TRP A 130 -4.29 9.89 -11.39
CA TRP A 130 -2.92 9.87 -10.89
C TRP A 130 -2.57 11.18 -10.19
N ARG A 131 -2.14 11.09 -8.93
CA ARG A 131 -1.66 12.23 -8.13
C ARG A 131 -0.45 11.81 -7.31
N ARG A 132 0.45 12.76 -7.04
CA ARG A 132 1.60 12.56 -6.16
C ARG A 132 1.20 12.70 -4.70
N TYR A 133 1.70 11.81 -3.86
CA TYR A 133 1.53 11.81 -2.41
C TYR A 133 2.89 11.68 -1.72
N GLU A 134 2.98 12.24 -0.52
CA GLU A 134 4.24 12.33 0.22
C GLU A 134 4.04 12.06 1.71
N ILE A 135 5.07 11.46 2.32
CA ILE A 135 5.22 11.22 3.74
C ILE A 135 6.61 11.71 4.14
N VAL A 136 6.71 12.50 5.20
CA VAL A 136 7.96 13.03 5.73
C VAL A 136 8.10 12.63 7.19
N VAL A 137 9.15 11.86 7.51
CA VAL A 137 9.47 11.41 8.87
C VAL A 137 10.95 11.62 9.17
N ASP A 138 11.28 11.74 10.45
CA ASP A 138 12.68 11.67 10.89
C ASP A 138 13.11 10.19 10.98
N VAL A 139 14.38 9.94 10.64
CA VAL A 139 15.04 8.64 10.79
C VAL A 139 16.09 8.76 11.89
N PRO A 140 15.81 8.35 13.13
CA PRO A 140 16.80 8.45 14.20
C PRO A 140 18.07 7.64 13.92
N ALA A 141 19.21 8.07 14.44
CA ALA A 141 20.50 7.40 14.24
C ALA A 141 20.51 5.93 14.71
N ALA A 142 19.65 5.59 15.67
CA ALA A 142 19.50 4.22 16.19
C ALA A 142 18.55 3.33 15.35
N ALA A 143 18.04 3.82 14.21
CA ALA A 143 17.19 3.04 13.32
C ALA A 143 17.89 1.75 12.87
N LYS A 144 17.09 0.69 12.73
CA LYS A 144 17.50 -0.65 12.28
C LYS A 144 16.78 -1.10 11.02
N ASN A 145 15.63 -0.51 10.72
CA ASN A 145 14.84 -0.83 9.53
C ASN A 145 14.00 0.37 9.09
N ILE A 146 13.85 0.56 7.78
CA ILE A 146 12.84 1.45 7.21
C ILE A 146 11.92 0.58 6.37
N ALA A 147 10.64 0.50 6.76
CA ALA A 147 9.60 -0.23 6.05
C ALA A 147 8.64 0.76 5.41
N PHE A 148 8.26 0.53 4.16
CA PHE A 148 7.28 1.38 3.49
C PHE A 148 6.53 0.65 2.39
N GLY A 149 5.42 1.25 1.99
CA GLY A 149 4.65 0.77 0.86
C GLY A 149 3.33 1.50 0.72
N PHE A 150 2.38 0.82 0.10
CA PHE A 150 1.00 1.28 -0.02
C PHE A 150 0.04 0.13 0.29
N PHE A 151 -1.16 0.47 0.71
CA PHE A 151 -2.19 -0.50 1.06
C PHE A 151 -3.58 -0.06 0.62
N LEU A 152 -4.44 -1.05 0.50
CA LEU A 152 -5.88 -0.87 0.34
C LEU A 152 -6.56 -1.49 1.56
N PHE A 153 -7.37 -0.71 2.24
CA PHE A 153 -8.28 -1.16 3.30
C PHE A 153 -9.70 -1.17 2.75
N GLY A 154 -10.43 -2.27 2.97
CA GLY A 154 -11.77 -2.47 2.41
C GLY A 154 -11.75 -2.76 0.91
N THR A 155 -12.72 -2.22 0.20
CA THR A 155 -12.99 -2.52 -1.22
C THR A 155 -12.28 -1.56 -2.19
N GLY A 156 -12.31 -1.92 -3.49
CA GLY A 156 -11.85 -1.08 -4.60
C GLY A 156 -10.50 -1.52 -5.16
N THR A 157 -9.79 -0.57 -5.78
CA THR A 157 -8.46 -0.79 -6.36
C THR A 157 -7.58 0.44 -6.18
N VAL A 158 -6.31 0.20 -5.87
CA VAL A 158 -5.26 1.21 -5.88
C VAL A 158 -4.13 0.76 -6.79
N TRP A 159 -3.64 1.70 -7.60
CA TRP A 159 -2.39 1.57 -8.33
C TRP A 159 -1.39 2.56 -7.75
N ALA A 160 -0.12 2.16 -7.68
CA ALA A 160 0.98 3.02 -7.26
C ALA A 160 2.23 2.77 -8.10
N ASP A 161 3.00 3.83 -8.31
CA ASP A 161 4.23 3.82 -9.10
C ASP A 161 5.17 4.97 -8.64
N ASP A 162 6.39 5.02 -9.17
CA ASP A 162 7.35 6.11 -8.97
C ASP A 162 7.68 6.36 -7.49
N PHE A 163 7.96 5.29 -6.75
CA PHE A 163 8.39 5.38 -5.35
C PHE A 163 9.81 5.94 -5.27
N ALA A 164 9.98 7.02 -4.50
CA ALA A 164 11.27 7.59 -4.15
C ALA A 164 11.36 7.81 -2.64
N LEU A 165 12.52 7.48 -2.06
CA LEU A 165 12.86 7.76 -0.67
C LEU A 165 14.09 8.66 -0.65
N GLU A 166 13.92 9.91 -0.24
CA GLU A 166 14.92 10.96 -0.39
C GLU A 166 15.24 11.62 0.96
N VAL A 167 16.50 11.96 1.20
CA VAL A 167 16.87 12.83 2.32
C VAL A 167 16.46 14.25 1.99
N VAL A 168 15.79 14.91 2.93
CA VAL A 168 15.35 16.30 2.78
C VAL A 168 15.83 17.16 3.95
N ASP A 169 15.87 18.47 3.72
CA ASP A 169 16.24 19.43 4.76
C ASP A 169 15.21 19.45 5.90
N ARG A 170 15.66 19.81 7.11
CA ARG A 170 14.81 19.86 8.31
C ARG A 170 13.75 20.96 8.28
N THR A 171 13.85 21.92 7.35
CA THR A 171 12.80 22.91 7.07
C THR A 171 11.56 22.29 6.42
N VAL A 172 11.66 21.09 5.82
CA VAL A 172 10.49 20.37 5.32
C VAL A 172 9.67 19.87 6.52
N PRO A 173 8.39 20.23 6.64
CA PRO A 173 7.56 19.81 7.77
C PRO A 173 7.40 18.29 7.80
N LEU A 174 7.36 17.74 9.00
CA LEU A 174 6.94 16.36 9.21
C LEU A 174 5.47 16.19 8.82
N THR A 175 5.13 15.05 8.24
CA THR A 175 3.72 14.67 7.98
C THR A 175 3.16 13.77 9.08
N THR A 176 4.01 13.37 10.03
CA THR A 176 3.71 12.45 11.12
C THR A 176 2.44 12.86 11.86
N SER A 177 1.53 11.90 12.02
CA SER A 177 0.45 11.96 12.99
C SER A 177 0.99 11.68 14.41
N GLY A 178 2.02 12.40 14.84
CA GLY A 178 2.30 12.48 16.28
C GLY A 178 1.21 13.33 16.94
N PRO A 179 0.93 13.17 18.25
CA PRO A 179 0.30 14.28 18.95
C PRO A 179 1.13 15.54 18.64
N PRO A 180 0.52 16.73 18.51
CA PRO A 180 1.31 17.95 18.52
C PRO A 180 2.29 17.84 19.68
N GLU A 181 3.49 18.39 19.54
CA GLU A 181 4.38 18.56 20.68
C GLU A 181 3.67 19.49 21.67
N VAL A 182 2.77 18.92 22.48
CA VAL A 182 2.14 19.60 23.59
C VAL A 182 3.30 19.74 24.55
N ALA A 183 3.87 20.95 24.58
CA ALA A 183 4.88 21.29 25.56
C ALA A 183 4.27 20.99 26.94
N LEU A 184 4.66 19.84 27.50
CA LEU A 184 4.20 19.46 28.82
C LEU A 184 4.73 20.51 29.78
N PRO A 185 3.90 21.00 30.72
CA PRO A 185 4.39 21.94 31.71
C PRO A 185 5.51 21.27 32.50
N LYS A 186 6.58 22.01 32.78
CA LYS A 186 7.78 21.50 33.48
C LYS A 186 7.50 21.11 34.94
N SER A 187 6.30 21.40 35.43
CA SER A 187 5.80 21.14 36.78
C SER A 187 4.27 21.04 36.75
N PRO A 188 3.61 20.44 37.76
CA PRO A 188 2.15 20.45 37.88
C PRO A 188 1.58 21.88 37.80
N VAL A 189 0.46 22.03 37.10
CA VAL A 189 -0.29 23.30 36.95
C VAL A 189 -1.66 23.12 37.60
N ASN A 190 -2.19 24.17 38.24
CA ASN A 190 -3.45 24.13 38.98
C ASN A 190 -3.53 23.01 40.04
N SER A 191 -2.45 22.81 40.81
CA SER A 191 -2.38 21.77 41.84
C SER A 191 -3.36 21.97 42.99
N SER A 192 -3.88 23.18 43.16
CA SER A 192 -4.90 23.52 44.16
C SER A 192 -6.33 23.43 43.63
N PHE A 193 -6.53 23.36 42.31
CA PHE A 193 -7.86 23.37 41.67
C PHE A 193 -8.71 24.64 41.95
N GLU A 194 -8.08 25.76 42.30
CA GLU A 194 -8.75 27.03 42.71
C GLU A 194 -8.75 28.10 41.60
N ASP A 195 -8.48 27.70 40.35
CA ASP A 195 -8.63 28.55 39.17
C ASP A 195 -10.05 28.48 38.57
#